data_AF-T1CJT0-F1
#
_entry.id   AF-T1CJT0-F1
#
_cell.length_a   1.000
_cell.length_b   1.000
_cell.length_c   1.000
_cell.angle_alpha   90.00
_cell.angle_beta   90.00
_cell.angle_gamma   90.00
#
_symmetry.space_group_name_H-M   'P 1'
#
loop_
_entity.id
_entity.type
_entity.pdbx_description
1 polymer ?
#
loop_
_entity_poly.entity_id
_entity_poly.type
_entity_poly.pdbx_seq_one_letter_code
_entity_poly.pdbx_strand_id
1 'polypeptide(L)'
;MARTVLELHLRVRGEDDKDHYANKRLKLAGDLMEDLFRVAFSLLLKDLKYQLERSFARKKDLRIASAIRPDLLTQRLVHALATGNWVGGRSGVSQVLDRTSHMSAISHLRRVTSPLTRTQPHFEARDLHPTQWGRLCPNETPEGQNCGLVKNYALSVDVSEGTDEEEVGILLRDLNTREIGPEVFEEAKAPKGRRAARVYLNGNLLGLHSNPVGLVREIRERRRSGTLSPTLGDKTYEVNVRYDEEMNEVIVHCDSGRLRRPLIVVQNGASKIAHSDREEIARGSLTFSDLIRQGKVEWIDAEEEEDSLIAIEPFDAPARCPHCERALSRTDLVYPADAAASDRGLRSCRFCQGEIPTTPRLTTKHTHLEIEPNLILGVATGLIPFPENNAAARNTLGAAMAKQALGVESVNYRRRPDTRGHLLHYPQAPLLRTETMRYVHFTERPAGQNFVVAVLSYEGYNMQDALVFSKGAIDRGLGRSSFFRTYRGEERKYPGGQEDRFEIPRPDVAGARVDTAYRNLAE
;
A
#
# COMPACT_ATOMS: atom_id res chain seq x y z
N MET A 1 -9.16 -29.37 10.89
CA MET A 1 -10.56 -29.14 10.49
C MET A 1 -11.58 -29.76 11.45
N ALA A 2 -11.76 -31.09 11.52
CA ALA A 2 -12.78 -31.66 12.42
C ALA A 2 -12.59 -31.21 13.89
N ARG A 3 -11.35 -31.19 14.35
CA ARG A 3 -11.00 -30.72 15.69
C ARG A 3 -11.31 -29.24 15.94
N THR A 4 -11.01 -28.33 15.00
CA THR A 4 -11.28 -26.91 15.18
C THR A 4 -12.78 -26.63 15.30
N VAL A 5 -13.60 -27.37 14.53
CA VAL A 5 -15.07 -27.34 14.65
C VAL A 5 -15.54 -27.88 16.00
N LEU A 6 -14.94 -28.97 16.50
CA LEU A 6 -15.26 -29.52 17.82
C LEU A 6 -14.84 -28.56 18.95
N GLU A 7 -13.68 -27.94 18.86
CA GLU A 7 -13.19 -26.95 19.83
C GLU A 7 -14.10 -25.71 19.88
N LEU A 8 -14.57 -25.24 18.72
CA LEU A 8 -15.58 -24.17 18.63
C LEU A 8 -16.90 -24.60 19.28
N HIS A 9 -17.39 -25.80 18.98
CA HIS A 9 -18.62 -26.32 19.58
C HIS A 9 -18.51 -26.46 21.11
N LEU A 10 -17.35 -26.90 21.59
CA LEU A 10 -17.01 -27.01 23.02
C LEU A 10 -16.65 -25.65 23.65
N ARG A 11 -16.68 -24.54 22.90
CA ARG A 11 -16.31 -23.18 23.34
C ARG A 11 -14.90 -23.07 23.91
N VAL A 12 -14.00 -23.93 23.45
CA VAL A 12 -12.56 -23.86 23.73
C VAL A 12 -11.88 -22.85 22.80
N ARG A 13 -12.44 -22.63 21.60
CA ARG A 13 -12.00 -21.67 20.59
C ARG A 13 -13.14 -20.71 20.24
N GLY A 14 -12.81 -19.45 19.99
CA GLY A 14 -13.75 -18.44 19.48
C GLY A 14 -14.07 -18.59 17.99
N GLU A 15 -14.99 -17.77 17.49
CA GLU A 15 -15.24 -17.68 16.04
C GLU A 15 -14.09 -16.98 15.33
N ASP A 16 -13.68 -17.48 14.17
CA ASP A 16 -12.62 -16.85 13.38
C ASP A 16 -13.12 -15.52 12.80
N ASP A 17 -12.37 -14.45 13.02
CA ASP A 17 -12.62 -13.14 12.44
C ASP A 17 -12.20 -13.12 10.96
N LYS A 18 -13.21 -13.10 10.07
CA LYS A 18 -13.02 -13.04 8.62
C LYS A 18 -12.41 -11.72 8.16
N ASP A 19 -12.57 -10.65 8.93
CA ASP A 19 -12.13 -9.32 8.56
C ASP A 19 -10.70 -9.00 9.01
N HIS A 20 -10.16 -9.79 9.92
CA HIS A 20 -8.77 -9.82 10.31
C HIS A 20 -7.84 -9.85 9.09
N TYR A 21 -6.87 -8.94 9.04
CA TYR A 21 -6.02 -8.81 7.85
C TYR A 21 -5.04 -9.97 7.67
N ALA A 22 -4.77 -10.75 8.72
CA ALA A 22 -4.00 -11.98 8.60
C ALA A 22 -4.72 -13.06 7.76
N ASN A 23 -6.05 -12.98 7.64
CA ASN A 23 -6.86 -13.86 6.80
C ASN A 23 -7.02 -13.34 5.36
N LYS A 24 -6.40 -12.20 5.03
CA LYS A 24 -6.49 -11.54 3.73
C LYS A 24 -5.13 -11.51 3.05
N ARG A 25 -5.14 -11.59 1.71
CA ARG A 25 -3.96 -11.45 0.86
C ARG A 25 -4.27 -10.47 -0.27
N LEU A 26 -3.32 -9.61 -0.58
CA LEU A 26 -3.39 -8.73 -1.73
C LEU A 26 -2.79 -9.40 -2.95
N LYS A 27 -3.54 -9.35 -4.05
CA LYS A 27 -3.01 -9.69 -5.37
C LYS A 27 -2.42 -8.44 -6.00
N LEU A 28 -1.12 -8.47 -6.25
CA LEU A 28 -0.42 -7.43 -6.96
C LEU A 28 -0.61 -7.57 -8.47
N ALA A 29 -0.08 -6.59 -9.21
CA ALA A 29 -0.09 -6.65 -10.68
C ALA A 29 0.58 -7.92 -11.21
N GLY A 30 1.65 -8.40 -10.56
CA GLY A 30 2.33 -9.65 -10.91
C GLY A 30 1.40 -10.86 -10.84
N ASP A 31 0.76 -11.10 -9.69
CA ASP A 31 -0.14 -12.23 -9.48
C ASP A 31 -1.33 -12.22 -10.46
N LEU A 32 -1.89 -11.03 -10.69
CA LEU A 32 -3.00 -10.86 -11.62
C LEU A 32 -2.57 -11.13 -13.06
N MET A 33 -1.38 -10.65 -13.45
CA MET A 33 -0.82 -10.89 -14.78
C MET A 33 -0.49 -12.37 -14.98
N GLU A 34 -0.03 -13.08 -13.94
CA GLU A 34 0.17 -14.52 -13.98
C GLU A 34 -1.14 -15.26 -14.23
N ASP A 35 -2.19 -14.96 -13.45
CA ASP A 35 -3.55 -15.50 -13.61
C ASP A 35 -4.03 -15.30 -15.08
N LEU A 36 -3.87 -14.09 -15.61
CA LEU A 36 -4.27 -13.73 -16.96
C LEU A 36 -3.44 -14.47 -18.03
N PHE A 37 -2.12 -14.50 -17.88
CA PHE A 37 -1.20 -15.16 -18.79
C PHE A 37 -1.46 -16.66 -18.84
N ARG A 38 -1.64 -17.32 -17.69
CA ARG A 38 -1.91 -18.75 -17.60
C ARG A 38 -3.16 -19.15 -18.39
N VAL A 39 -4.24 -18.37 -18.26
CA VAL A 39 -5.48 -18.62 -19.02
C VAL A 39 -5.29 -18.35 -20.51
N ALA A 40 -4.68 -17.23 -20.88
CA ALA A 40 -4.46 -16.86 -22.27
C ALA A 40 -3.53 -17.86 -22.99
N PHE A 41 -2.47 -18.31 -22.32
CA PHE A 41 -1.54 -19.30 -22.82
C PHE A 41 -2.18 -20.68 -22.94
N SER A 42 -2.96 -21.11 -21.94
CA SER A 42 -3.72 -22.37 -22.02
C SER A 42 -4.69 -22.39 -23.21
N LEU A 43 -5.31 -21.25 -23.53
CA LEU A 43 -6.17 -21.13 -24.72
C LEU A 43 -5.36 -21.19 -26.01
N LEU A 44 -4.17 -20.58 -26.07
CA LEU A 44 -3.26 -20.71 -27.20
C LEU A 44 -2.84 -22.16 -27.43
N LEU A 45 -2.51 -22.91 -26.37
CA LEU A 45 -2.17 -24.33 -26.46
C LEU A 45 -3.34 -25.18 -26.96
N LYS A 46 -4.57 -24.90 -26.49
CA LYS A 46 -5.78 -25.58 -26.97
C LYS A 46 -6.04 -25.30 -28.47
N ASP A 47 -5.84 -24.06 -28.91
CA ASP A 47 -5.96 -23.69 -30.32
C ASP A 47 -4.88 -24.37 -31.18
N LEU A 48 -3.63 -24.36 -30.72
CA LEU A 48 -2.52 -25.03 -31.39
C LEU A 48 -2.81 -26.53 -31.57
N LYS A 49 -3.26 -27.21 -30.50
CA LYS A 49 -3.68 -28.61 -30.55
C LYS A 49 -4.75 -28.83 -31.62
N TYR A 50 -5.80 -28.01 -31.62
CA TYR A 50 -6.89 -28.11 -32.60
C TYR A 50 -6.40 -27.92 -34.05
N GLN A 51 -5.51 -26.95 -34.32
CA GLN A 51 -4.96 -26.73 -35.67
C GLN A 51 -4.07 -27.88 -36.14
N LEU A 52 -3.29 -28.47 -35.24
CA LEU A 52 -2.44 -29.63 -35.55
C LEU A 52 -3.29 -30.87 -35.84
N GLU A 53 -4.31 -31.15 -35.03
CA GLU A 53 -5.26 -32.25 -35.26
C GLU A 53 -5.98 -32.10 -36.60
N ARG A 54 -6.42 -30.88 -36.95
CA ARG A 54 -7.05 -30.58 -38.23
C ARG A 54 -6.10 -30.73 -39.43
N SER A 55 -4.82 -30.37 -39.26
CA SER A 55 -3.80 -30.53 -40.31
C SER A 55 -3.45 -32.00 -40.53
N PHE A 56 -3.35 -32.75 -39.43
CA PHE A 56 -3.14 -34.20 -39.43
C PHE A 56 -4.29 -34.93 -40.13
N ALA A 57 -5.55 -34.60 -39.79
CA ALA A 57 -6.73 -35.16 -40.43
C ALA A 57 -6.79 -34.92 -41.95
N ARG A 58 -6.16 -33.84 -42.43
CA ARG A 58 -6.05 -33.48 -43.86
C ARG A 58 -4.80 -34.05 -44.54
N LYS A 59 -4.02 -34.89 -43.86
CA LYS A 59 -2.73 -35.44 -44.33
C LYS A 59 -1.75 -34.36 -44.84
N LYS A 60 -1.77 -33.19 -44.21
CA LYS A 60 -0.81 -32.11 -44.50
C LYS A 60 0.41 -32.25 -43.59
N ASP A 61 1.57 -31.78 -44.07
CA ASP A 61 2.78 -31.69 -43.26
C ASP A 61 2.56 -30.84 -42.01
N LEU A 62 3.00 -31.36 -40.87
CA LEU A 62 2.86 -30.69 -39.57
C LEU A 62 3.93 -29.62 -39.43
N ARG A 63 3.56 -28.35 -39.64
CA ARG A 63 4.42 -27.19 -39.39
C ARG A 63 3.87 -26.37 -38.23
N ILE A 64 4.55 -26.41 -37.09
CA ILE A 64 4.14 -25.71 -35.85
C ILE A 64 4.00 -24.20 -36.10
N ALA A 65 4.96 -23.58 -36.80
CA ALA A 65 4.93 -22.15 -37.10
C ALA A 65 3.66 -21.72 -37.87
N SER A 66 3.10 -22.59 -38.70
CA SER A 66 1.86 -22.31 -39.45
C SER A 66 0.58 -22.52 -38.64
N ALA A 67 0.66 -23.26 -37.54
CA ALA A 67 -0.46 -23.59 -36.68
C ALA A 67 -0.64 -22.57 -35.52
N ILE A 68 0.40 -21.81 -35.19
CA ILE A 68 0.35 -20.78 -34.14
C ILE A 68 -0.24 -19.49 -34.71
N ARG A 69 -1.29 -18.97 -34.05
CA ARG A 69 -1.82 -17.63 -34.29
C ARG A 69 -1.20 -16.64 -33.28
N PRO A 70 -0.25 -15.78 -33.69
CA PRO A 70 0.48 -14.92 -32.74
C PRO A 70 -0.42 -13.88 -32.06
N ASP A 71 -1.45 -13.39 -32.76
CA ASP A 71 -2.33 -12.34 -32.24
C ASP A 71 -3.24 -12.79 -31.10
N LEU A 72 -3.49 -14.10 -30.95
CA LEU A 72 -4.47 -14.59 -29.98
C LEU A 72 -4.06 -14.25 -28.54
N LEU A 73 -2.77 -14.44 -28.21
CA LEU A 73 -2.24 -14.11 -26.89
C LEU A 73 -2.25 -12.58 -26.68
N THR A 74 -1.69 -11.83 -27.63
CA THR A 74 -1.60 -10.37 -27.56
C THR A 74 -2.96 -9.71 -27.41
N GLN A 75 -3.94 -10.08 -28.25
CA GLN A 75 -5.29 -9.52 -28.20
C GLN A 75 -5.98 -9.80 -26.88
N ARG A 76 -5.80 -10.99 -26.30
CA ARG A 76 -6.39 -11.34 -25.00
C ARG A 76 -5.81 -10.50 -23.86
N LEU A 77 -4.48 -10.35 -23.83
CA LEU A 77 -3.80 -9.53 -22.83
C LEU A 77 -4.22 -8.06 -22.95
N VAL A 78 -4.15 -7.50 -24.16
CA VAL A 78 -4.51 -6.10 -24.43
C VAL A 78 -5.98 -5.84 -24.11
N HIS A 79 -6.89 -6.76 -24.47
CA HIS A 79 -8.31 -6.62 -24.15
C HIS A 79 -8.57 -6.54 -22.64
N ALA A 80 -7.95 -7.43 -21.84
CA ALA A 80 -8.12 -7.41 -20.39
C ALA A 80 -7.57 -6.13 -19.75
N LEU A 81 -6.40 -5.67 -20.20
CA LEU A 81 -5.79 -4.42 -19.74
C LEU A 81 -6.59 -3.19 -20.14
N ALA A 82 -7.13 -3.14 -21.37
CA ALA A 82 -7.87 -2.00 -21.89
C ALA A 82 -9.28 -1.87 -21.29
N THR A 83 -9.98 -2.99 -21.11
CA THR A 83 -11.37 -2.99 -20.63
C THR A 83 -11.46 -3.08 -19.10
N GLY A 84 -10.41 -3.55 -18.43
CA GLY A 84 -10.45 -3.84 -17.00
C GLY A 84 -11.27 -5.09 -16.65
N ASN A 85 -11.66 -5.91 -17.64
CA ASN A 85 -12.30 -7.21 -17.44
C ASN A 85 -11.24 -8.32 -17.43
N TRP A 86 -11.07 -8.95 -16.27
CA TRP A 86 -10.04 -9.94 -16.01
C TRP A 86 -10.64 -11.34 -15.82
N VAL A 87 -9.75 -12.33 -15.79
CA VAL A 87 -10.12 -13.72 -15.57
C VAL A 87 -10.90 -13.89 -14.25
N GLY A 88 -11.88 -14.78 -14.25
CA GLY A 88 -12.74 -15.03 -13.07
C GLY A 88 -13.83 -13.98 -12.83
N GLY A 89 -14.22 -13.20 -13.85
CA GLY A 89 -15.33 -12.24 -13.75
C GLY A 89 -14.99 -10.97 -12.95
N ARG A 90 -13.71 -10.74 -12.67
CA ARG A 90 -13.22 -9.53 -11.99
C ARG A 90 -13.32 -8.34 -12.94
N SER A 91 -13.93 -7.25 -12.49
CA SER A 91 -14.04 -5.99 -13.24
C SER A 91 -13.41 -4.84 -12.48
N GLY A 92 -12.88 -3.85 -13.21
CA GLY A 92 -12.28 -2.65 -12.62
C GLY A 92 -10.89 -2.86 -12.03
N VAL A 93 -10.20 -3.94 -12.39
CA VAL A 93 -8.79 -4.20 -11.98
C VAL A 93 -7.85 -3.22 -12.68
N SER A 94 -8.00 -3.05 -14.01
CA SER A 94 -7.29 -2.01 -14.76
C SER A 94 -8.15 -0.75 -14.82
N GLN A 95 -7.53 0.40 -14.54
CA GLN A 95 -8.18 1.71 -14.50
C GLN A 95 -7.31 2.74 -15.22
N VAL A 96 -7.93 3.74 -15.83
CA VAL A 96 -7.20 4.88 -16.42
C VAL A 96 -6.62 5.72 -15.29
N LEU A 97 -5.30 5.93 -15.31
CA LEU A 97 -4.61 6.70 -14.27
C LEU A 97 -5.16 8.14 -14.18
N ASP A 98 -5.74 8.48 -13.03
CA ASP A 98 -6.02 9.87 -12.64
C ASP A 98 -4.75 10.72 -12.62
N ARG A 99 -4.78 11.79 -13.42
CA ARG A 99 -3.67 12.74 -13.67
C ARG A 99 -4.11 14.17 -13.41
N THR A 100 -5.01 14.38 -12.45
CA THR A 100 -5.42 15.74 -12.07
C THR A 100 -4.28 16.52 -11.41
N SER A 101 -3.47 15.85 -10.59
CA SER A 101 -2.27 16.38 -9.96
C SER A 101 -1.24 15.26 -9.71
N HIS A 102 0.00 15.63 -9.41
CA HIS A 102 1.05 14.67 -9.10
C HIS A 102 0.66 13.76 -7.92
N MET A 103 0.06 14.33 -6.88
CA MET A 103 -0.40 13.57 -5.72
C MET A 103 -1.56 12.63 -6.05
N SER A 104 -2.52 13.05 -6.88
CA SER A 104 -3.64 12.17 -7.27
C SER A 104 -3.14 10.91 -7.98
N ALA A 105 -2.14 11.05 -8.85
CA ALA A 105 -1.50 9.91 -9.51
C ALA A 105 -0.84 8.96 -8.50
N ILE A 106 -0.08 9.48 -7.52
CA ILE A 106 0.55 8.65 -6.47
C ILE A 106 -0.52 7.94 -5.64
N SER A 107 -1.55 8.65 -5.20
CA SER A 107 -2.67 8.06 -4.44
C SER A 107 -3.34 6.94 -5.24
N HIS A 108 -3.58 7.14 -6.54
CA HIS A 108 -4.20 6.14 -7.39
C HIS A 108 -3.37 4.86 -7.55
N LEU A 109 -2.05 4.97 -7.64
CA LEU A 109 -1.14 3.82 -7.71
C LEU A 109 -1.12 2.99 -6.41
N ARG A 110 -1.52 3.59 -5.28
CA ARG A 110 -1.52 2.96 -3.94
C ARG A 110 -2.91 2.46 -3.51
N ARG A 111 -3.85 2.39 -4.45
CA ARG A 111 -5.23 1.99 -4.19
C ARG A 111 -5.36 0.49 -4.05
N VAL A 112 -6.06 0.06 -3.01
CA VAL A 112 -6.48 -1.32 -2.76
C VAL A 112 -7.98 -1.42 -2.97
N THR A 113 -8.43 -2.35 -3.81
CA THR A 113 -9.85 -2.52 -4.13
C THR A 113 -10.32 -3.91 -3.72
N SER A 114 -11.38 -3.96 -2.91
CA SER A 114 -12.07 -5.20 -2.55
C SER A 114 -12.88 -5.73 -3.75
N PRO A 115 -12.88 -7.05 -4.01
CA PRO A 115 -13.69 -7.66 -5.07
C PRO A 115 -15.18 -7.77 -4.70
N LEU A 116 -15.58 -7.41 -3.48
CA LEU A 116 -16.96 -7.49 -3.03
C LEU A 116 -17.90 -6.58 -3.83
N THR A 117 -19.16 -7.00 -3.93
CA THR A 117 -20.16 -6.28 -4.71
C THR A 117 -20.52 -4.96 -4.03
N ARG A 118 -20.42 -3.85 -4.78
CA ARG A 118 -20.66 -2.49 -4.28
C ARG A 118 -22.12 -2.23 -3.88
N THR A 119 -23.06 -2.97 -4.46
CA THR A 119 -24.50 -2.82 -4.22
C THR A 119 -24.96 -3.47 -2.93
N GLN A 120 -24.19 -4.42 -2.39
CA GLN A 120 -24.53 -5.09 -1.15
C GLN A 120 -23.99 -4.33 0.06
N PRO A 121 -24.80 -4.22 1.14
CA PRO A 121 -24.40 -3.56 2.37
C PRO A 121 -23.53 -4.51 3.22
N HIS A 122 -22.29 -4.72 2.79
CA HIS A 122 -21.27 -5.45 3.55
C HIS A 122 -20.68 -4.58 4.67
N PHE A 123 -21.44 -4.35 5.77
CA PHE A 123 -21.01 -3.41 6.82
C PHE A 123 -19.65 -3.77 7.44
N GLU A 124 -19.49 -5.01 7.93
CA GLU A 124 -18.24 -5.46 8.60
C GLU A 124 -17.01 -5.30 7.68
N ALA A 125 -17.12 -5.71 6.42
CA ALA A 125 -16.03 -5.58 5.46
C ALA A 125 -15.69 -4.12 5.08
N ARG A 126 -16.66 -3.21 5.22
CA ARG A 126 -16.48 -1.78 4.93
C ARG A 126 -15.92 -1.02 6.13
N ASP A 127 -16.21 -1.48 7.33
CA ASP A 127 -15.76 -0.84 8.56
C ASP A 127 -14.22 -0.87 8.68
N LEU A 128 -13.73 0.05 9.51
CA LEU A 128 -12.32 0.13 9.84
C LEU A 128 -12.01 -0.96 10.86
N HIS A 129 -11.20 -1.93 10.44
CA HIS A 129 -10.77 -3.01 11.30
C HIS A 129 -9.43 -2.65 11.98
N PRO A 130 -9.22 -2.88 13.28
CA PRO A 130 -8.00 -2.50 13.99
C PRO A 130 -6.70 -3.02 13.34
N THR A 131 -6.73 -4.22 12.76
CA THR A 131 -5.58 -4.85 12.09
C THR A 131 -5.13 -4.13 10.81
N GLN A 132 -5.90 -3.15 10.33
CA GLN A 132 -5.52 -2.27 9.22
C GLN A 132 -4.51 -1.20 9.64
N TRP A 133 -4.28 -1.00 10.94
CA TRP A 133 -3.35 -0.02 11.50
C TRP A 133 -1.94 -0.15 10.89
N GLY A 134 -1.40 0.97 10.40
CA GLY A 134 -0.08 1.02 9.77
C GLY A 134 0.03 0.31 8.42
N ARG A 135 -1.06 -0.27 7.89
CA ARG A 135 -1.08 -0.98 6.60
C ARG A 135 -1.95 -0.26 5.57
N LEU A 136 -3.15 0.15 5.98
CA LEU A 136 -4.07 0.93 5.18
C LEU A 136 -4.39 2.25 5.87
N CYS A 137 -4.60 3.30 5.09
CA CYS A 137 -5.02 4.57 5.63
C CYS A 137 -6.45 4.48 6.19
N PRO A 138 -6.70 4.96 7.42
CA PRO A 138 -8.03 4.94 8.01
C PRO A 138 -9.02 5.94 7.37
N ASN A 139 -8.52 7.03 6.76
CA ASN A 139 -9.36 8.11 6.23
C ASN A 139 -9.38 8.19 4.70
N GLU A 140 -8.47 7.52 4.00
CA GLU A 140 -8.37 7.65 2.54
C GLU A 140 -9.25 6.64 1.80
N THR A 141 -10.56 6.89 1.83
CA THR A 141 -11.60 6.11 1.14
C THR A 141 -12.54 7.05 0.37
N PRO A 142 -13.05 6.68 -0.83
CA PRO A 142 -14.05 7.47 -1.52
C PRO A 142 -15.39 7.46 -0.78
N GLU A 143 -16.19 8.50 -1.01
CA GLU A 143 -17.57 8.59 -0.54
C GLU A 143 -18.53 7.69 -1.33
N GLY A 144 -19.70 7.42 -0.76
CA GLY A 144 -20.78 6.66 -1.41
C GLY A 144 -20.55 5.15 -1.43
N GLN A 145 -20.95 4.49 -2.51
CA GLN A 145 -21.00 3.01 -2.60
C GLN A 145 -19.63 2.32 -2.49
N ASN A 146 -18.53 3.04 -2.74
CA ASN A 146 -17.18 2.51 -2.65
C ASN A 146 -16.55 2.69 -1.26
N CYS A 147 -17.24 3.34 -0.33
CA CYS A 147 -16.75 3.57 1.02
C CYS A 147 -16.40 2.24 1.70
N GLY A 148 -15.16 2.13 2.20
CA GLY A 148 -14.64 0.93 2.85
C GLY A 148 -14.26 -0.22 1.91
N LEU A 149 -14.70 -0.21 0.64
CA LEU A 149 -14.29 -1.23 -0.35
C LEU A 149 -13.03 -0.80 -1.12
N VAL A 150 -12.85 0.51 -1.29
CA VAL A 150 -11.67 1.08 -1.92
C VAL A 150 -10.89 1.81 -0.82
N LYS A 151 -9.72 1.28 -0.49
CA LYS A 151 -8.81 1.84 0.52
C LYS A 151 -7.49 2.23 -0.15
N ASN A 152 -6.63 2.95 0.55
CA ASN A 152 -5.28 3.26 0.07
C ASN A 152 -4.27 2.80 1.11
N TYR A 153 -3.07 2.46 0.65
CA TYR A 153 -1.97 2.11 1.53
C TYR A 153 -1.65 3.22 2.53
N ALA A 154 -1.25 2.81 3.74
CA ALA A 154 -0.54 3.68 4.67
C ALA A 154 0.82 4.09 4.08
N LEU A 155 1.46 5.15 4.57
CA LEU A 155 2.66 5.73 3.98
C LEU A 155 3.83 4.74 3.91
N SER A 156 4.03 3.96 4.97
CA SER A 156 5.08 2.93 5.05
C SER A 156 4.46 1.54 5.13
N VAL A 157 4.37 0.88 3.99
CA VAL A 157 3.85 -0.48 3.87
C VAL A 157 4.66 -1.23 2.84
N ASP A 158 4.80 -2.52 3.04
CA ASP A 158 5.38 -3.45 2.09
C ASP A 158 4.44 -4.63 1.88
N VAL A 159 4.47 -5.22 0.67
CA VAL A 159 3.65 -6.37 0.31
C VAL A 159 4.59 -7.54 0.05
N SER A 160 4.41 -8.67 0.75
CA SER A 160 5.28 -9.84 0.57
C SER A 160 5.24 -10.39 -0.85
N GLU A 161 6.41 -10.78 -1.37
CA GLU A 161 6.53 -11.47 -2.65
C GLU A 161 6.44 -12.99 -2.50
N GLY A 162 6.66 -13.49 -1.28
CA GLY A 162 6.69 -14.90 -0.95
C GLY A 162 8.08 -15.53 -1.12
N THR A 163 8.27 -16.64 -0.43
CA THR A 163 9.45 -17.50 -0.53
C THR A 163 9.04 -18.96 -0.74
N ASP A 164 9.99 -19.79 -1.14
CA ASP A 164 9.74 -21.21 -1.35
C ASP A 164 9.29 -21.90 -0.05
N GLU A 165 8.12 -22.54 -0.10
CA GLU A 165 7.54 -23.25 1.03
C GLU A 165 8.34 -24.51 1.39
N GLU A 166 8.93 -25.18 0.40
CA GLU A 166 9.71 -26.40 0.63
C GLU A 166 10.98 -26.09 1.43
N GLU A 167 11.66 -24.99 1.11
CA GLU A 167 12.86 -24.54 1.83
C GLU A 167 12.54 -24.18 3.29
N VAL A 168 11.44 -23.47 3.53
CA VAL A 168 11.00 -23.15 4.91
C VAL A 168 10.58 -24.42 5.65
N GLY A 169 9.96 -25.38 4.96
CA GLY A 169 9.64 -26.69 5.51
C GLY A 169 10.88 -27.48 5.96
N ILE A 170 11.95 -27.48 5.15
CA ILE A 170 13.23 -28.10 5.51
C ILE A 170 13.84 -27.42 6.74
N LEU A 171 13.87 -26.09 6.75
CA LEU A 171 14.36 -25.31 7.89
C LEU A 171 13.63 -25.68 9.19
N LEU A 172 12.30 -25.81 9.15
CA LEU A 172 11.51 -26.18 10.33
C LEU A 172 11.83 -27.59 10.81
N ARG A 173 12.08 -28.55 9.91
CA ARG A 173 12.53 -29.90 10.26
C ARG A 173 13.91 -29.87 10.90
N ASP A 174 14.84 -29.10 10.36
CA ASP A 174 16.20 -28.91 10.92
C ASP A 174 16.17 -28.27 12.31
N LEU A 175 15.16 -27.44 12.58
CA LEU A 175 14.88 -26.86 13.89
C LEU A 175 14.15 -27.84 14.83
N ASN A 176 14.20 -29.15 14.58
CA ASN A 176 13.59 -30.22 15.38
C ASN A 176 12.05 -30.25 15.37
N THR A 177 11.40 -29.71 14.34
CA THR A 177 9.97 -29.96 14.13
C THR A 177 9.78 -31.40 13.68
N ARG A 178 9.16 -32.22 14.53
CA ARG A 178 8.95 -33.64 14.28
C ARG A 178 7.74 -33.85 13.38
N GLU A 179 7.89 -34.71 12.37
CA GLU A 179 6.77 -35.09 11.52
C GLU A 179 5.67 -35.84 12.29
N ILE A 180 4.46 -35.82 11.74
CA ILE A 180 3.29 -36.43 12.37
C ILE A 180 3.39 -37.96 12.27
N GLY A 181 3.77 -38.60 13.37
CA GLY A 181 3.78 -40.07 13.52
C GLY A 181 2.74 -40.60 14.51
N PRO A 182 2.61 -41.93 14.70
CA PRO A 182 1.72 -42.50 15.72
C PRO A 182 2.06 -42.06 17.15
N GLU A 183 3.33 -41.76 17.42
CA GLU A 183 3.82 -41.28 18.73
C GLU A 183 3.28 -39.87 19.10
N VAL A 184 2.93 -39.06 18.09
CA VAL A 184 2.33 -37.73 18.25
C VAL A 184 0.96 -37.78 18.93
N PHE A 185 0.20 -38.87 18.76
CA PHE A 185 -1.10 -39.03 19.41
C PHE A 185 -0.98 -39.27 20.93
N GLU A 186 0.13 -39.85 21.39
CA GLU A 186 0.40 -40.02 22.82
C GLU A 186 0.86 -38.70 23.46
N GLU A 187 1.71 -37.93 22.78
CA GLU A 187 2.08 -36.57 23.24
C GLU A 187 0.89 -35.60 23.20
N ALA A 188 -0.08 -35.80 22.29
CA ALA A 188 -1.32 -35.03 22.27
C ALA A 188 -2.24 -35.29 23.47
N LYS A 189 -2.11 -36.45 24.14
CA LYS A 189 -2.80 -36.78 25.40
C LYS A 189 -2.12 -36.19 26.64
N ALA A 190 -0.94 -35.57 26.49
CA ALA A 190 -0.23 -34.95 27.60
C ALA A 190 -1.05 -33.79 28.21
N PRO A 191 -0.98 -33.60 29.55
CA PRO A 191 -1.70 -32.52 30.23
C PRO A 191 -1.28 -31.12 29.72
N LYS A 192 -2.20 -30.15 29.82
CA LYS A 192 -1.95 -28.73 29.47
C LYS A 192 -0.62 -28.26 30.10
N GLY A 193 0.31 -27.81 29.26
CA GLY A 193 1.65 -27.34 29.65
C GLY A 193 2.82 -28.29 29.31
N ARG A 194 2.56 -29.59 29.11
CA ARG A 194 3.58 -30.58 28.65
C ARG A 194 3.39 -31.06 27.22
N ARG A 195 2.33 -30.57 26.56
CA ARG A 195 1.95 -30.97 25.21
C ARG A 195 2.78 -30.20 24.19
N ALA A 196 3.40 -30.93 23.26
CA ALA A 196 4.11 -30.31 22.14
C ALA A 196 3.15 -29.46 21.29
N ALA A 197 3.66 -28.31 20.85
CA ALA A 197 2.92 -27.35 20.02
C ALA A 197 2.83 -27.85 18.59
N ARG A 198 1.72 -27.54 17.91
CA ARG A 198 1.55 -27.85 16.49
C ARG A 198 2.19 -26.76 15.64
N VAL A 199 2.99 -27.14 14.65
CA VAL A 199 3.64 -26.19 13.74
C VAL A 199 2.93 -26.22 12.40
N TYR A 200 2.42 -25.06 11.98
CA TYR A 200 1.75 -24.84 10.71
C TYR A 200 2.62 -23.98 9.80
N LEU A 201 2.74 -24.37 8.54
CA LEU A 201 3.39 -23.61 7.47
C LEU A 201 2.36 -23.31 6.39
N ASN A 202 2.05 -22.02 6.15
CA ASN A 202 1.01 -21.59 5.20
C ASN A 202 -0.35 -22.31 5.41
N GLY A 203 -0.66 -22.69 6.65
CA GLY A 203 -1.87 -23.44 7.03
C GLY A 203 -1.76 -24.96 6.94
N ASN A 204 -0.70 -25.49 6.34
CA ASN A 204 -0.39 -26.92 6.32
C ASN A 204 0.23 -27.34 7.65
N LEU A 205 -0.32 -28.38 8.30
CA LEU A 205 0.26 -28.93 9.52
C LEU A 205 1.54 -29.70 9.16
N LEU A 206 2.69 -29.15 9.53
CA LEU A 206 3.99 -29.75 9.24
C LEU A 206 4.36 -30.79 10.31
N GLY A 207 4.12 -30.49 11.59
CA GLY A 207 4.58 -31.35 12.67
C GLY A 207 4.32 -30.83 14.07
N LEU A 208 5.01 -31.41 15.05
CA LEU A 208 5.00 -31.00 16.45
C LEU A 208 6.38 -30.52 16.90
N HIS A 209 6.39 -29.55 17.81
CA HIS A 209 7.61 -29.04 18.44
C HIS A 209 7.45 -28.98 19.96
N SER A 210 8.43 -29.50 20.70
CA SER A 210 8.38 -29.60 22.17
C SER A 210 8.56 -28.25 22.88
N ASN A 211 9.31 -27.31 22.28
CA ASN A 211 9.57 -25.98 22.81
C ASN A 211 9.16 -24.87 21.83
N PRO A 212 7.86 -24.52 21.73
CA PRO A 212 7.38 -23.52 20.77
C PRO A 212 8.02 -22.14 20.94
N VAL A 213 8.18 -21.67 22.17
CA VAL A 213 8.77 -20.36 22.47
C VAL A 213 10.22 -20.30 21.99
N GLY A 214 10.99 -21.36 22.21
CA GLY A 214 12.35 -21.47 21.71
C GLY A 214 12.42 -21.48 20.18
N LEU A 215 11.50 -22.18 19.51
CA LEU A 215 11.41 -22.22 18.05
C LEU A 215 11.16 -20.84 17.45
N VAL A 216 10.15 -20.11 17.96
CA VAL A 216 9.84 -18.76 17.49
C VAL A 216 11.00 -17.80 17.73
N ARG A 217 11.64 -17.87 18.90
CA ARG A 217 12.81 -17.05 19.21
C ARG A 217 13.97 -17.31 18.25
N GLU A 218 14.28 -18.59 18.01
CA GLU A 218 15.36 -19.00 17.11
C GLU A 218 15.09 -18.52 15.67
N ILE A 219 13.86 -18.67 15.16
CA ILE A 219 13.47 -18.18 13.83
C ILE A 219 13.63 -16.66 13.75
N ARG A 220 13.13 -15.90 14.73
CA ARG A 220 13.27 -14.43 14.78
C ARG A 220 14.74 -14.02 14.86
N GLU A 221 15.56 -14.69 15.68
CA GLU A 221 16.99 -14.41 15.81
C GLU A 221 17.74 -14.67 14.51
N ARG A 222 17.50 -15.81 13.85
CA ARG A 222 18.09 -16.13 12.55
C ARG A 222 17.62 -15.21 11.43
N ARG A 223 16.37 -14.74 11.47
CA ARG A 223 15.84 -13.71 10.56
C ARG A 223 16.62 -12.41 10.73
N ARG A 224 16.88 -11.99 11.97
CA ARG A 224 17.59 -10.74 12.30
C ARG A 224 19.09 -10.77 11.96
N SER A 225 19.71 -11.95 11.94
CA SER A 225 21.10 -12.13 11.52
C SER A 225 21.24 -12.40 10.02
N GLY A 226 20.14 -12.58 9.28
CA GLY A 226 20.16 -12.99 7.88
C GLY A 226 20.63 -14.44 7.66
N THR A 227 20.66 -15.27 8.71
CA THR A 227 21.14 -16.66 8.66
C THR A 227 19.99 -17.69 8.68
N LEU A 228 18.77 -17.24 8.38
CA LEU A 228 17.57 -18.10 8.44
C LEU A 228 17.65 -19.26 7.44
N SER A 229 18.08 -18.99 6.21
CA SER A 229 18.45 -20.03 5.26
C SER A 229 19.55 -19.51 4.33
N PRO A 230 20.58 -20.32 4.03
CA PRO A 230 21.61 -19.97 3.05
C PRO A 230 21.07 -19.86 1.61
N THR A 231 19.92 -20.47 1.30
CA THR A 231 19.30 -20.47 -0.05
C THR A 231 18.31 -19.33 -0.26
N LEU A 232 17.61 -18.90 0.81
CA LEU A 232 16.62 -17.83 0.76
C LEU A 232 17.24 -16.43 0.57
N GLY A 233 18.56 -16.30 0.76
CA GLY A 233 19.31 -15.05 0.54
C GLY A 233 18.67 -13.85 1.25
N ASP A 234 18.49 -12.76 0.50
CA ASP A 234 17.88 -11.54 1.02
C ASP A 234 16.40 -11.69 1.37
N LYS A 235 15.67 -12.72 0.89
CA LYS A 235 14.22 -12.87 1.14
C LYS A 235 13.87 -13.46 2.51
N THR A 236 14.86 -13.73 3.36
CA THR A 236 14.65 -14.30 4.70
C THR A 236 13.77 -13.43 5.60
N TYR A 237 13.73 -12.12 5.40
CA TYR A 237 12.84 -11.21 6.14
C TYR A 237 11.35 -11.38 5.80
N GLU A 238 11.00 -12.19 4.80
CA GLU A 238 9.61 -12.47 4.43
C GLU A 238 8.94 -13.55 5.25
N VAL A 239 9.69 -14.34 6.00
CA VAL A 239 9.11 -15.34 6.89
C VAL A 239 8.62 -14.66 8.16
N ASN A 240 7.31 -14.75 8.41
CA ASN A 240 6.69 -14.29 9.66
C ASN A 240 6.31 -15.50 10.51
N VAL A 241 6.45 -15.35 11.83
CA VAL A 241 6.21 -16.42 12.79
C VAL A 241 5.51 -15.90 14.04
N ARG A 242 4.50 -16.64 14.48
CA ARG A 242 3.72 -16.38 15.70
C ARG A 242 3.62 -17.66 16.52
N TYR A 243 3.64 -17.52 17.84
CA TYR A 243 3.15 -18.55 18.75
C TYR A 243 1.81 -18.13 19.34
N ASP A 244 0.79 -18.95 19.15
CA ASP A 244 -0.49 -18.86 19.83
C ASP A 244 -0.45 -19.71 21.10
N GLU A 245 -0.34 -19.05 22.25
CA GLU A 245 -0.30 -19.68 23.57
C GLU A 245 -1.63 -20.36 23.93
N GLU A 246 -2.77 -19.83 23.48
CA GLU A 246 -4.10 -20.32 23.84
C GLU A 246 -4.38 -21.66 23.17
N MET A 247 -4.06 -21.75 21.88
CA MET A 247 -4.24 -22.97 21.09
C MET A 247 -3.02 -23.89 21.14
N ASN A 248 -1.88 -23.40 21.62
CA ASN A 248 -0.58 -24.08 21.57
C ASN A 248 -0.20 -24.44 20.12
N GLU A 249 -0.18 -23.44 19.25
CA GLU A 249 0.08 -23.54 17.81
C GLU A 249 1.16 -22.53 17.40
N VAL A 250 2.16 -22.97 16.64
CA VAL A 250 3.14 -22.11 15.98
C VAL A 250 2.70 -21.95 14.54
N ILE A 251 2.49 -20.71 14.11
CA ILE A 251 2.00 -20.37 12.78
C ILE A 251 3.15 -19.67 12.05
N VAL A 252 3.55 -20.25 10.91
CA VAL A 252 4.60 -19.73 10.04
C VAL A 252 3.99 -19.39 8.68
N HIS A 253 4.22 -18.16 8.22
CA HIS A 253 3.80 -17.70 6.91
C HIS A 253 5.00 -17.29 6.06
N CYS A 254 5.02 -17.80 4.83
CA CYS A 254 6.03 -17.47 3.83
C CYS A 254 5.40 -17.18 2.45
N ASP A 255 4.08 -17.03 2.40
CA ASP A 255 3.31 -16.74 1.19
C ASP A 255 3.38 -15.26 0.76
N SER A 256 3.00 -15.01 -0.48
CA SER A 256 2.92 -13.67 -1.09
C SER A 256 1.63 -12.94 -0.75
N GLY A 257 1.63 -11.61 -0.89
CA GLY A 257 0.44 -10.77 -0.74
C GLY A 257 0.11 -10.35 0.70
N ARG A 258 0.99 -10.58 1.67
CA ARG A 258 0.80 -10.13 3.06
C ARG A 258 1.19 -8.66 3.18
N LEU A 259 0.35 -7.88 3.87
CA LEU A 259 0.67 -6.48 4.20
C LEU A 259 1.50 -6.41 5.46
N ARG A 260 2.68 -5.80 5.32
CA ARG A 260 3.67 -5.65 6.38
C ARG A 260 3.96 -4.18 6.65
N ARG A 261 4.24 -3.85 7.90
CA ARG A 261 4.73 -2.53 8.32
C ARG A 261 6.09 -2.65 8.98
N PRO A 262 6.97 -1.65 8.83
CA PRO A 262 8.29 -1.71 9.41
C PRO A 262 8.25 -1.20 10.85
N LEU A 263 8.86 -1.94 11.77
CA LEU A 263 8.97 -1.57 13.18
C LEU A 263 10.41 -1.69 13.66
N ILE A 264 10.78 -0.84 14.61
CA ILE A 264 12.10 -0.87 15.23
C ILE A 264 12.10 -1.97 16.28
N VAL A 265 13.13 -2.82 16.27
CA VAL A 265 13.28 -3.88 17.26
C VAL A 265 13.66 -3.27 18.61
N VAL A 266 12.98 -3.72 19.67
CA VAL A 266 13.29 -3.37 21.06
C VAL A 266 13.87 -4.60 21.74
N GLN A 267 14.98 -4.42 22.44
CA GLN A 267 15.63 -5.48 23.20
C GLN A 267 15.99 -4.96 24.60
N ASN A 268 15.60 -5.71 25.63
CA ASN A 268 15.87 -5.36 27.04
C ASN A 268 15.40 -3.95 27.43
N GLY A 269 14.29 -3.48 26.86
CA GLY A 269 13.74 -2.15 27.14
C GLY A 269 14.46 -0.98 26.45
N ALA A 270 15.35 -1.25 25.49
CA ALA A 270 16.02 -0.24 24.69
C ALA A 270 15.79 -0.49 23.19
N SER A 271 15.75 0.60 22.40
CA SER A 271 15.73 0.51 20.94
C SER A 271 17.06 -0.04 20.44
N LYS A 272 17.02 -0.96 19.46
CA LYS A 272 18.23 -1.48 18.81
C LYS A 272 18.91 -0.48 17.87
N ILE A 273 18.24 0.62 17.53
CA ILE A 273 18.84 1.74 16.78
C ILE A 273 19.63 2.60 17.75
N ALA A 274 20.96 2.52 17.64
CA ALA A 274 21.90 3.26 18.47
C ALA A 274 22.08 4.71 17.98
N HIS A 275 22.77 5.52 18.79
CA HIS A 275 23.14 6.88 18.39
C HIS A 275 24.01 6.91 17.12
N SER A 276 25.01 6.03 17.03
CA SER A 276 25.91 5.90 15.87
C SER A 276 25.15 5.62 14.56
N ASP A 277 24.10 4.82 14.63
CA ASP A 277 23.26 4.49 13.47
C ASP A 277 22.58 5.73 12.92
N ARG A 278 22.12 6.63 13.79
CA ARG A 278 21.46 7.87 13.39
C ARG A 278 22.44 8.82 12.71
N GLU A 279 23.68 8.88 13.18
CA GLU A 279 24.74 9.66 12.54
C GLU A 279 25.13 9.09 11.17
N GLU A 280 25.18 7.77 11.04
CA GLU A 280 25.42 7.11 9.76
C GLU A 280 24.27 7.29 8.77
N ILE A 281 23.02 7.23 9.23
CA ILE A 281 21.83 7.56 8.43
C ILE A 281 21.89 9.02 7.97
N ALA A 282 22.25 9.95 8.86
CA ALA A 282 22.38 11.37 8.53
C ALA A 282 23.50 11.64 7.51
N ARG A 283 24.59 10.86 7.54
CA ARG A 283 25.67 10.89 6.54
C ARG A 283 25.32 10.18 5.24
N GLY A 284 24.25 9.40 5.20
CA GLY A 284 23.85 8.58 4.07
C GLY A 284 24.71 7.32 3.86
N SER A 285 25.52 6.92 4.84
CA SER A 285 26.33 5.70 4.77
C SER A 285 25.55 4.44 5.13
N LEU A 286 24.45 4.59 5.87
CA LEU A 286 23.58 3.49 6.29
C LEU A 286 22.21 3.64 5.64
N THR A 287 21.79 2.62 4.88
CA THR A 287 20.49 2.60 4.20
C THR A 287 19.42 1.86 5.02
N PHE A 288 18.14 2.04 4.65
CA PHE A 288 17.04 1.32 5.29
C PHE A 288 17.17 -0.21 5.14
N SER A 289 17.63 -0.66 3.97
CA SER A 289 17.90 -2.09 3.71
C SER A 289 19.04 -2.62 4.58
N ASP A 290 20.03 -1.80 4.94
CA ASP A 290 21.09 -2.19 5.89
C ASP A 290 20.51 -2.39 7.30
N LEU A 291 19.59 -1.53 7.75
CA LEU A 291 18.93 -1.66 9.06
C LEU A 291 18.12 -2.95 9.18
N ILE A 292 17.47 -3.38 8.09
CA ILE A 292 16.77 -4.67 8.03
C ILE A 292 17.78 -5.83 8.11
N ARG A 293 18.85 -5.78 7.31
CA ARG A 293 19.91 -6.82 7.31
C ARG A 293 20.64 -6.94 8.65
N GLN A 294 20.79 -5.83 9.39
CA GLN A 294 21.34 -5.82 10.75
C GLN A 294 20.31 -6.24 11.83
N GLY A 295 19.07 -6.52 11.42
CA GLY A 295 17.96 -6.88 12.30
C GLY A 295 17.60 -5.78 13.30
N LYS A 296 17.81 -4.51 12.94
CA LYS A 296 17.43 -3.33 13.74
C LYS A 296 15.99 -2.91 13.46
N VAL A 297 15.52 -3.17 12.25
CA VAL A 297 14.15 -2.96 11.79
C VAL A 297 13.60 -4.27 11.25
N GLU A 298 12.35 -4.60 11.56
CA GLU A 298 11.67 -5.81 11.08
C GLU A 298 10.34 -5.45 10.39
N TRP A 299 10.01 -6.23 9.36
CA TRP A 299 8.69 -6.17 8.70
C TRP A 299 7.72 -7.11 9.41
N ILE A 300 6.68 -6.54 10.02
CA ILE A 300 5.69 -7.28 10.81
C ILE A 300 4.36 -7.30 10.06
N ASP A 301 3.83 -8.50 9.81
CA ASP A 301 2.49 -8.70 9.26
C ASP A 301 1.41 -8.68 10.35
N ALA A 302 0.13 -8.82 9.97
CA ALA A 302 -0.97 -8.75 10.92
C ALA A 302 -1.05 -9.99 11.84
N GLU A 303 -0.42 -11.11 11.47
CA GLU A 303 -0.43 -12.33 12.29
C GLU A 303 0.65 -12.24 13.38
N GLU A 304 1.87 -11.84 13.03
CA GLU A 304 2.97 -11.67 13.99
C GLU A 304 2.73 -10.49 14.97
N GLU A 305 1.86 -9.55 14.61
CA GLU A 305 1.45 -8.45 15.50
C GLU A 305 0.66 -8.94 16.74
N GLU A 306 -0.07 -10.05 16.65
CA GLU A 306 -0.86 -10.62 17.75
C GLU A 306 0.01 -11.16 18.91
N ASP A 307 1.30 -11.43 18.65
CA ASP A 307 2.31 -11.85 19.64
C ASP A 307 3.37 -10.73 19.87
N SER A 308 3.03 -9.48 19.56
CA SER A 308 3.94 -8.33 19.68
C SER A 308 3.40 -7.24 20.60
N LEU A 309 4.26 -6.72 21.48
CA LEU A 309 3.96 -5.53 22.26
C LEU A 309 4.73 -4.33 21.68
N ILE A 310 4.01 -3.50 20.93
CA ILE A 310 4.57 -2.37 20.18
C ILE A 310 4.37 -1.07 20.96
N ALA A 311 5.46 -0.38 21.30
CA ALA A 311 5.38 0.98 21.83
C ALA A 311 5.09 1.97 20.69
N ILE A 312 4.17 2.90 20.89
CA ILE A 312 3.91 4.00 19.93
C ILE A 312 5.01 5.07 20.03
N GLU A 313 5.50 5.31 21.24
CA GLU A 313 6.51 6.32 21.53
C GLU A 313 7.58 5.75 22.45
N PRO A 314 8.85 6.12 22.25
CA PRO A 314 9.93 5.65 23.10
C PRO A 314 9.94 6.31 24.48
N PHE A 315 9.38 7.52 24.62
CA PHE A 315 9.38 8.30 25.85
C PHE A 315 8.22 9.30 25.90
N ASP A 316 7.92 9.79 27.09
CA ASP A 316 6.98 10.88 27.36
C ASP A 316 7.65 12.24 27.12
N ALA A 317 7.06 13.04 26.25
CA ALA A 317 7.50 14.39 25.92
C ALA A 317 6.66 15.45 26.65
N PRO A 318 7.25 16.48 27.28
CA PRO A 318 6.48 17.59 27.82
C PRO A 318 5.89 18.43 26.68
N ALA A 319 4.66 18.93 26.87
CA ALA A 319 3.97 19.74 25.86
C ALA A 319 4.67 21.08 25.55
N ARG A 320 5.47 21.59 26.49
CA ARG A 320 6.25 22.82 26.35
C ARG A 320 7.68 22.61 26.84
N CYS A 321 8.62 23.32 26.22
CA CYS A 321 10.01 23.33 26.67
C CYS A 321 10.14 24.01 28.04
N PRO A 322 10.76 23.37 29.05
CA PRO A 322 11.01 24.00 30.35
C PRO A 322 11.96 25.21 30.29
N HIS A 323 12.78 25.32 29.24
CA HIS A 323 13.80 26.37 29.12
C HIS A 323 13.32 27.59 28.33
N CYS A 324 12.56 27.38 27.25
CA CYS A 324 12.13 28.46 26.35
C CYS A 324 10.61 28.60 26.22
N GLU A 325 9.84 27.81 26.97
CA GLU A 325 8.36 27.81 27.05
C GLU A 325 7.61 27.56 25.73
N ARG A 326 8.34 27.32 24.64
CA ARG A 326 7.79 27.03 23.32
C ARG A 326 7.07 25.69 23.35
N ALA A 327 5.92 25.62 22.67
CA ALA A 327 5.22 24.36 22.46
C ALA A 327 6.14 23.39 21.70
N LEU A 328 6.23 22.16 22.18
CA LEU A 328 7.05 21.12 21.58
C LEU A 328 6.14 20.07 20.93
N SER A 329 6.42 19.76 19.68
CA SER A 329 5.97 18.53 19.07
C SER A 329 6.98 17.41 19.34
N ARG A 330 6.57 16.17 19.08
CA ARG A 330 7.43 14.99 19.23
C ARG A 330 8.72 15.09 18.43
N THR A 331 8.65 15.67 17.23
CA THR A 331 9.78 15.85 16.31
C THR A 331 10.67 17.04 16.67
N ASP A 332 10.26 17.88 17.62
CA ASP A 332 11.07 18.98 18.14
C ASP A 332 12.02 18.54 19.26
N LEU A 333 11.89 17.30 19.74
CA LEU A 333 12.82 16.67 20.68
C LEU A 333 13.86 15.86 19.91
N VAL A 334 15.08 16.39 19.87
CA VAL A 334 16.20 15.77 19.16
C VAL A 334 17.06 14.98 20.14
N TYR A 335 17.69 13.92 19.66
CA TYR A 335 18.70 13.23 20.46
C TYR A 335 19.94 14.12 20.64
N PRO A 336 20.43 14.30 21.88
CA PRO A 336 21.63 15.09 22.12
C PRO A 336 22.85 14.41 21.49
N ALA A 337 23.85 15.20 21.09
CA ALA A 337 25.11 14.68 20.53
C ALA A 337 25.90 13.82 21.52
N ASP A 338 25.72 14.06 22.83
CA ASP A 338 26.25 13.17 23.87
C ASP A 338 25.37 11.92 23.99
N ALA A 339 25.90 10.78 23.53
CA ALA A 339 25.24 9.49 23.65
C ALA A 339 24.91 9.14 25.11
N ALA A 340 25.77 9.50 26.07
CA ALA A 340 25.52 9.23 27.49
C ALA A 340 24.37 10.07 28.06
N ALA A 341 24.11 11.26 27.51
CA ALA A 341 22.93 12.07 27.85
C ALA A 341 21.66 11.44 27.26
N SER A 342 21.73 10.95 26.01
CA SER A 342 20.61 10.24 25.37
C SER A 342 20.17 9.00 26.17
N ASP A 343 21.13 8.22 26.65
CA ASP A 343 20.90 7.00 27.44
C ASP A 343 20.34 7.30 28.84
N ARG A 344 20.66 8.47 29.40
CA ARG A 344 20.06 9.00 30.65
C ARG A 344 18.64 9.54 30.46
N GLY A 345 18.06 9.42 29.26
CA GLY A 345 16.71 9.89 28.96
C GLY A 345 16.62 11.40 28.72
N LEU A 346 17.73 12.07 28.43
CA LEU A 346 17.73 13.49 28.07
C LEU A 346 17.49 13.66 26.57
N ARG A 347 16.70 14.66 26.21
CA ARG A 347 16.45 15.10 24.82
C ARG A 347 16.76 16.58 24.70
N SER A 348 17.30 17.00 23.57
CA SER A 348 17.58 18.40 23.31
C SER A 348 16.39 19.05 22.60
N CYS A 349 16.00 20.23 23.07
CA CYS A 349 15.02 21.07 22.40
C CYS A 349 15.57 21.57 21.05
N ARG A 350 14.88 21.31 19.95
CA ARG A 350 15.28 21.80 18.62
C ARG A 350 15.46 23.32 18.54
N PHE A 351 14.76 24.09 19.39
CA PHE A 351 14.72 25.54 19.31
C PHE A 351 15.79 26.24 20.17
N CYS A 352 15.94 25.83 21.43
CA CYS A 352 16.88 26.46 22.37
C CYS A 352 18.06 25.56 22.76
N GLN A 353 18.10 24.32 22.25
CA GLN A 353 19.12 23.30 22.54
C GLN A 353 19.21 22.87 24.00
N GLY A 354 18.39 23.43 24.90
CA GLY A 354 18.31 23.03 26.29
C GLY A 354 17.92 21.56 26.46
N GLU A 355 18.57 20.89 27.41
CA GLU A 355 18.32 19.49 27.72
C GLU A 355 17.04 19.32 28.54
N ILE A 356 16.19 18.41 28.10
CA ILE A 356 14.88 18.13 28.67
C ILE A 356 14.89 16.69 29.16
N PRO A 357 14.63 16.44 30.45
CA PRO A 357 14.46 15.09 30.95
C PRO A 357 13.15 14.51 30.38
N THR A 358 13.23 13.30 29.82
CA THR A 358 12.09 12.54 29.32
C THR A 358 11.96 11.22 30.05
N THR A 359 10.72 10.78 30.29
CA THR A 359 10.46 9.51 30.96
C THR A 359 10.43 8.39 29.92
N PRO A 360 11.26 7.34 30.02
CA PRO A 360 11.25 6.24 29.06
C PRO A 360 9.95 5.43 29.22
N ARG A 361 9.30 5.11 28.09
CA ARG A 361 8.12 4.24 28.04
C ARG A 361 8.46 2.79 27.71
N LEU A 362 9.64 2.56 27.14
CA LEU A 362 10.11 1.23 26.80
C LEU A 362 10.38 0.41 28.07
N THR A 363 9.92 -0.83 28.05
CA THR A 363 10.11 -1.80 29.14
C THR A 363 10.64 -3.10 28.55
N THR A 364 11.11 -4.02 29.38
CA THR A 364 11.58 -5.34 28.96
C THR A 364 10.49 -6.20 28.30
N LYS A 365 9.21 -5.83 28.44
CA LYS A 365 8.08 -6.50 27.79
C LYS A 365 7.85 -6.05 26.34
N HIS A 366 8.30 -4.86 25.96
CA HIS A 366 8.10 -4.34 24.62
C HIS A 366 8.99 -5.09 23.64
N THR A 367 8.40 -5.54 22.53
CA THR A 367 9.12 -6.25 21.47
C THR A 367 9.54 -5.30 20.36
N HIS A 368 8.74 -4.26 20.09
CA HIS A 368 8.96 -3.33 19.01
C HIS A 368 8.58 -1.89 19.39
N LEU A 369 9.02 -0.95 18.56
CA LEU A 369 8.72 0.48 18.63
C LEU A 369 8.28 0.97 17.24
N GLU A 370 7.20 1.75 17.20
CA GLU A 370 6.75 2.45 16.01
C GLU A 370 7.81 3.44 15.51
N ILE A 371 8.05 3.48 14.20
CA ILE A 371 9.04 4.40 13.63
C ILE A 371 8.55 5.83 13.78
N GLU A 372 7.31 6.07 13.35
CA GLU A 372 6.64 7.35 13.49
C GLU A 372 5.11 7.14 13.38
N PRO A 373 4.30 7.59 14.36
CA PRO A 373 2.86 7.36 14.34
C PRO A 373 2.12 7.92 13.13
N ASN A 374 2.65 8.97 12.49
CA ASN A 374 2.04 9.56 11.28
C ASN A 374 2.11 8.63 10.05
N LEU A 375 2.92 7.57 10.08
CA LEU A 375 3.05 6.64 8.96
C LEU A 375 1.77 5.82 8.69
N ILE A 376 0.81 5.82 9.63
CA ILE A 376 -0.51 5.18 9.45
C ILE A 376 -1.38 5.88 8.39
N LEU A 377 -1.08 7.15 8.08
CA LEU A 377 -1.86 7.93 7.14
C LEU A 377 -1.56 7.50 5.71
N GLY A 378 -2.46 7.85 4.79
CA GLY A 378 -2.26 7.69 3.36
C GLY A 378 -1.58 8.92 2.77
N VAL A 379 -1.34 8.88 1.46
CA VAL A 379 -0.69 10.01 0.76
C VAL A 379 -1.57 11.25 0.81
N ALA A 380 -2.88 11.14 0.55
CA ALA A 380 -3.76 12.31 0.51
C ALA A 380 -4.05 12.83 1.93
N THR A 381 -4.33 11.93 2.88
CA THR A 381 -4.60 12.31 4.28
C THR A 381 -3.37 12.91 4.94
N GLY A 382 -2.17 12.42 4.64
CA GLY A 382 -0.92 12.96 5.20
C GLY A 382 -0.57 14.37 4.73
N LEU A 383 -1.25 14.91 3.71
CA LEU A 383 -1.14 16.32 3.31
C LEU A 383 -1.98 17.24 4.20
N ILE A 384 -2.96 16.73 4.94
CA ILE A 384 -3.79 17.55 5.81
C ILE A 384 -2.92 18.00 6.98
N PRO A 385 -2.79 19.31 7.28
CA PRO A 385 -2.07 19.75 8.46
C PRO A 385 -2.86 19.42 9.73
N PHE A 386 -2.17 18.87 10.74
CA PHE A 386 -2.75 18.50 12.05
C PHE A 386 -4.02 17.63 11.94
N PRO A 387 -3.99 16.49 11.22
CA PRO A 387 -5.17 15.66 11.02
C PRO A 387 -5.74 15.11 12.34
N GLU A 388 -4.89 14.92 13.36
CA GLU A 388 -5.27 14.49 14.70
C GLU A 388 -6.12 15.52 15.47
N ASN A 389 -6.07 16.80 15.07
CA ASN A 389 -6.85 17.88 15.67
C ASN A 389 -8.18 18.15 14.94
N ASN A 390 -8.55 17.28 14.00
CA ASN A 390 -9.75 17.42 13.19
C ASN A 390 -10.68 16.22 13.35
N ALA A 391 -11.97 16.42 13.09
CA ALA A 391 -12.93 15.32 13.07
C ALA A 391 -12.58 14.33 11.94
N ALA A 392 -12.61 13.03 12.23
CA ALA A 392 -12.23 11.99 11.27
C ALA A 392 -13.01 12.08 9.95
N ALA A 393 -14.30 12.41 9.99
CA ALA A 393 -15.11 12.62 8.79
C ALA A 393 -14.56 13.75 7.91
N ARG A 394 -14.08 14.85 8.50
CA ARG A 394 -13.48 15.98 7.75
C ARG A 394 -12.14 15.60 7.13
N ASN A 395 -11.37 14.74 7.77
CA ASN A 395 -10.14 14.21 7.18
C ASN A 395 -10.44 13.35 5.95
N THR A 396 -11.47 12.50 6.02
CA THR A 396 -11.91 11.69 4.88
C THR A 396 -12.37 12.55 3.69
N LEU A 397 -13.20 13.58 3.96
CA LEU A 397 -13.61 14.55 2.94
C LEU A 397 -12.41 15.30 2.34
N GLY A 398 -11.50 15.78 3.21
CA GLY A 398 -10.30 16.48 2.79
C GLY A 398 -9.40 15.63 1.89
N ALA A 399 -9.19 14.36 2.24
CA ALA A 399 -8.40 13.43 1.44
C ALA A 399 -9.05 13.13 0.07
N ALA A 400 -10.38 13.02 0.00
CA ALA A 400 -11.10 12.83 -1.25
C ALA A 400 -11.00 14.07 -2.16
N MET A 401 -11.24 15.26 -1.61
CA MET A 401 -11.18 16.52 -2.35
C MET A 401 -9.76 16.89 -2.77
N ALA A 402 -8.74 16.54 -1.98
CA ALA A 402 -7.34 16.81 -2.32
C ALA A 402 -6.95 16.16 -3.67
N LYS A 403 -7.51 14.99 -4.01
CA LYS A 403 -7.24 14.30 -5.28
C LYS A 403 -7.78 15.06 -6.49
N GLN A 404 -8.80 15.90 -6.27
CA GLN A 404 -9.39 16.78 -7.28
C GLN A 404 -8.67 18.12 -7.39
N ALA A 405 -7.71 18.41 -6.50
CA ALA A 405 -6.98 19.66 -6.51
C ALA A 405 -6.15 19.81 -7.78
N LEU A 406 -6.23 20.98 -8.40
CA LEU A 406 -5.47 21.32 -9.59
C LEU A 406 -4.04 21.70 -9.21
N GLY A 407 -3.08 21.23 -10.00
CA GLY A 407 -1.68 21.56 -9.83
C GLY A 407 -0.91 21.39 -11.13
N VAL A 408 0.36 21.04 -11.00
CA VAL A 408 1.19 20.56 -12.11
C VAL A 408 1.27 19.05 -12.01
N GLU A 409 0.56 18.33 -12.87
CA GLU A 409 0.62 16.87 -12.89
C GLU A 409 1.98 16.38 -13.42
N SER A 410 2.37 16.82 -14.62
CA SER A 410 3.61 16.44 -15.26
C SER A 410 4.37 17.65 -15.78
N VAL A 411 5.70 17.61 -15.68
CA VAL A 411 6.57 18.71 -16.17
C VAL A 411 6.59 18.76 -17.70
N ASN A 412 6.39 17.62 -18.36
CA ASN A 412 6.37 17.49 -19.81
C ASN A 412 4.97 17.66 -20.43
N TYR A 413 4.00 18.23 -19.69
CA TYR A 413 2.61 18.41 -20.14
C TYR A 413 2.49 19.09 -21.51
N ARG A 414 3.44 19.96 -21.90
CA ARG A 414 3.46 20.63 -23.22
C ARG A 414 3.73 19.69 -24.39
N ARG A 415 4.48 18.62 -24.16
CA ARG A 415 4.83 17.62 -25.19
C ARG A 415 3.88 16.42 -25.17
N ARG A 416 3.11 16.27 -24.10
CA ARG A 416 2.25 15.13 -23.85
C ARG A 416 0.81 15.45 -24.27
N PRO A 417 0.28 14.81 -25.32
CA PRO A 417 -1.12 14.97 -25.69
C PRO A 417 -2.00 14.07 -24.81
N ASP A 418 -2.51 14.61 -23.71
CA ASP A 418 -3.56 13.94 -22.92
C ASP A 418 -4.96 14.40 -23.35
N THR A 419 -5.98 13.54 -23.24
CA THR A 419 -7.36 13.83 -23.69
C THR A 419 -7.96 15.04 -22.99
N ARG A 420 -7.72 15.15 -21.68
CA ARG A 420 -8.11 16.26 -20.84
C ARG A 420 -6.95 16.57 -19.90
N GLY A 421 -6.57 17.83 -19.81
CA GLY A 421 -5.54 18.29 -18.89
C GLY A 421 -5.98 19.59 -18.22
N HIS A 422 -5.64 19.74 -16.94
CA HIS A 422 -5.80 20.98 -16.21
C HIS A 422 -4.44 21.44 -15.72
N LEU A 423 -4.16 22.72 -15.86
CA LEU A 423 -2.93 23.33 -15.38
C LEU A 423 -3.25 24.56 -14.55
N LEU A 424 -2.86 24.56 -13.28
CA LEU A 424 -2.88 25.76 -12.46
C LEU A 424 -1.71 26.67 -12.86
N HIS A 425 -1.96 27.97 -13.12
CA HIS A 425 -0.92 28.86 -13.66
C HIS A 425 0.16 29.20 -12.63
N TYR A 426 -0.23 29.44 -11.38
CA TYR A 426 0.67 29.87 -10.31
C TYR A 426 0.52 28.99 -9.07
N PRO A 427 0.81 27.68 -9.16
CA PRO A 427 0.74 26.81 -7.99
C PRO A 427 1.77 27.26 -6.95
N GLN A 428 1.42 27.19 -5.66
CA GLN A 428 2.29 27.64 -4.59
C GLN A 428 2.53 26.51 -3.59
N ALA A 429 3.77 26.40 -3.12
CA ALA A 429 4.06 25.52 -2.00
C ALA A 429 3.24 25.97 -0.77
N PRO A 430 2.65 25.04 -0.02
CA PRO A 430 1.90 25.39 1.17
C PRO A 430 2.83 26.04 2.21
N LEU A 431 2.30 27.04 2.93
CA LEU A 431 3.02 27.73 4.00
C LEU A 431 3.27 26.79 5.20
N LEU A 432 2.23 26.06 5.60
CA LEU A 432 2.31 25.02 6.62
C LEU A 432 2.52 23.67 5.94
N ARG A 433 3.60 22.98 6.30
CA ARG A 433 4.05 21.76 5.63
C ARG A 433 4.06 20.59 6.60
N THR A 434 3.55 19.45 6.15
CA THR A 434 3.77 18.16 6.82
C THR A 434 5.01 17.48 6.25
N GLU A 435 5.64 16.59 6.99
CA GLU A 435 6.77 15.80 6.47
C GLU A 435 6.34 14.93 5.27
N THR A 436 5.08 14.47 5.24
CA THR A 436 4.52 13.74 4.10
C THR A 436 4.62 14.54 2.80
N MET A 437 4.33 15.86 2.83
CA MET A 437 4.44 16.73 1.65
C MET A 437 5.85 16.74 1.07
N ARG A 438 6.87 16.63 1.93
CA ARG A 438 8.28 16.56 1.51
C ARG A 438 8.59 15.22 0.87
N TYR A 439 8.13 14.11 1.46
CA TYR A 439 8.39 12.77 0.91
C TYR A 439 7.68 12.48 -0.42
N VAL A 440 6.51 13.09 -0.66
CA VAL A 440 5.78 12.94 -1.93
C VAL A 440 6.07 14.05 -2.94
N HIS A 441 7.10 14.86 -2.69
CA HIS A 441 7.51 16.00 -3.53
C HIS A 441 6.38 16.99 -3.85
N PHE A 442 5.47 17.18 -2.90
CA PHE A 442 4.34 18.10 -3.05
C PHE A 442 4.79 19.57 -2.98
N THR A 443 5.93 19.85 -2.36
CA THR A 443 6.49 21.22 -2.29
C THR A 443 7.03 21.66 -3.65
N GLU A 444 7.59 20.73 -4.41
CA GLU A 444 8.14 20.93 -5.75
C GLU A 444 7.04 20.90 -6.82
N ARG A 445 5.97 20.12 -6.60
CA ARG A 445 4.80 20.04 -7.50
C ARG A 445 3.48 20.27 -6.73
N PRO A 446 3.25 21.50 -6.24
CA PRO A 446 2.09 21.77 -5.43
C PRO A 446 0.78 21.69 -6.24
N ALA A 447 -0.27 21.24 -5.57
CA ALA A 447 -1.64 21.31 -6.04
C ALA A 447 -2.42 22.28 -5.14
N GLY A 448 -2.42 23.55 -5.54
CA GLY A 448 -3.08 24.62 -4.78
C GLY A 448 -2.35 25.95 -4.83
N GLN A 449 -2.92 26.93 -4.12
CA GLN A 449 -2.41 28.28 -3.94
C GLN A 449 -2.66 28.71 -2.49
N ASN A 450 -1.81 29.57 -1.94
CA ASN A 450 -2.08 30.16 -0.62
C ASN A 450 -3.02 31.36 -0.79
N PHE A 451 -4.07 31.41 0.03
CA PHE A 451 -5.05 32.48 0.04
C PHE A 451 -4.93 33.26 1.36
N VAL A 452 -5.12 34.58 1.29
CA VAL A 452 -5.41 35.37 2.49
C VAL A 452 -6.91 35.25 2.75
N VAL A 453 -7.27 34.60 3.85
CA VAL A 453 -8.66 34.31 4.21
C VAL A 453 -9.06 35.14 5.42
N ALA A 454 -10.23 35.77 5.36
CA ALA A 454 -10.83 36.49 6.48
C ALA A 454 -12.17 35.84 6.84
N VAL A 455 -12.33 35.44 8.10
CA VAL A 455 -13.55 34.80 8.61
C VAL A 455 -14.42 35.86 9.28
N LEU A 456 -15.41 36.37 8.55
CA LEU A 456 -16.38 37.36 9.03
C LEU A 456 -17.70 37.22 8.27
N SER A 457 -18.82 37.62 8.85
CA SER A 457 -20.08 37.73 8.09
C SER A 457 -20.02 39.00 7.24
N TYR A 458 -20.11 38.86 5.91
CA TYR A 458 -19.96 39.98 4.97
C TYR A 458 -21.16 40.06 4.03
N GLU A 459 -21.97 41.11 4.19
CA GLU A 459 -23.08 41.48 3.29
C GLU A 459 -24.10 40.36 3.00
N GLY A 460 -24.10 39.26 3.77
CA GLY A 460 -24.95 38.11 3.53
C GLY A 460 -24.58 37.24 2.32
N TYR A 461 -23.54 37.57 1.55
CA TYR A 461 -23.14 36.78 0.38
C TYR A 461 -22.29 35.54 0.73
N ASN A 462 -21.82 35.44 1.97
CA ASN A 462 -21.08 34.29 2.48
C ASN A 462 -21.89 33.45 3.49
N MET A 463 -23.21 33.37 3.30
CA MET A 463 -24.06 32.49 4.10
C MET A 463 -23.83 31.01 3.74
N GLN A 464 -24.07 30.13 4.72
CA GLN A 464 -23.86 28.68 4.60
C GLN A 464 -22.39 28.36 4.25
N ASP A 465 -22.14 27.75 3.08
CA ASP A 465 -20.81 27.36 2.59
C ASP A 465 -20.30 28.26 1.45
N ALA A 466 -20.94 29.41 1.23
CA ALA A 466 -20.55 30.35 0.17
C ALA A 466 -19.30 31.16 0.53
N LEU A 467 -18.45 31.39 -0.46
CA LEU A 467 -17.22 32.18 -0.34
C LEU A 467 -17.30 33.45 -1.19
N VAL A 468 -16.86 34.58 -0.63
CA VAL A 468 -16.72 35.85 -1.35
C VAL A 468 -15.26 36.05 -1.70
N PHE A 469 -14.98 36.32 -2.98
CA PHE A 469 -13.62 36.52 -3.48
C PHE A 469 -13.34 37.98 -3.85
N SER A 470 -12.10 38.41 -3.64
CA SER A 470 -11.63 39.71 -4.12
C SER A 470 -11.48 39.69 -5.64
N LYS A 471 -12.30 40.48 -6.34
CA LYS A 471 -12.21 40.64 -7.80
C LYS A 471 -10.80 41.06 -8.25
N GLY A 472 -10.19 42.04 -7.57
CA GLY A 472 -8.84 42.49 -7.89
C GLY A 472 -7.75 41.42 -7.69
N ALA A 473 -7.99 40.38 -6.88
CA ALA A 473 -7.08 39.23 -6.78
C ALA A 473 -7.28 38.25 -7.96
N ILE A 474 -8.53 38.00 -8.35
CA ILE A 474 -8.87 37.17 -9.52
C ILE A 474 -8.32 37.77 -10.81
N ASP A 475 -8.47 39.09 -10.99
CA ASP A 475 -7.97 39.81 -12.17
C ASP A 475 -6.44 39.67 -12.30
N ARG A 476 -5.73 39.63 -11.16
CA ARG A 476 -4.28 39.37 -11.07
C ARG A 476 -3.89 37.89 -11.22
N GLY A 477 -4.84 36.97 -11.32
CA GLY A 477 -4.59 35.56 -11.62
C GLY A 477 -4.76 34.57 -10.46
N LEU A 478 -5.38 34.99 -9.34
CA LEU A 478 -5.76 34.06 -8.26
C LEU A 478 -6.68 32.97 -8.82
N GLY A 479 -6.34 31.70 -8.59
CA GLY A 479 -7.10 30.53 -9.03
C GLY A 479 -7.12 30.30 -10.55
N ARG A 480 -6.37 31.06 -11.36
CA ARG A 480 -6.41 30.93 -12.82
C ARG A 480 -5.85 29.57 -13.25
N SER A 481 -6.62 28.83 -14.05
CA SER A 481 -6.24 27.54 -14.64
C SER A 481 -6.46 27.53 -16.16
N SER A 482 -5.68 26.71 -16.87
CA SER A 482 -5.88 26.39 -18.29
C SER A 482 -6.42 24.98 -18.44
N PHE A 483 -7.40 24.81 -19.33
CA PHE A 483 -7.94 23.51 -19.70
C PHE A 483 -7.47 23.14 -21.11
N PHE A 484 -6.85 21.96 -21.22
CA PHE A 484 -6.42 21.38 -22.48
C PHE A 484 -7.35 20.23 -22.85
N ARG A 485 -7.78 20.20 -24.10
CA ARG A 485 -8.53 19.09 -24.66
C ARG A 485 -7.94 18.71 -26.00
N THR A 486 -7.61 17.44 -26.14
CA THR A 486 -7.13 16.89 -27.42
C THR A 486 -8.24 16.09 -28.09
N TYR A 487 -8.27 16.16 -29.41
CA TYR A 487 -9.17 15.41 -30.26
C TYR A 487 -8.31 14.52 -31.15
N ARG A 488 -8.73 13.26 -31.34
CA ARG A 488 -8.03 12.29 -32.19
C ARG A 488 -8.93 11.96 -33.37
N GLY A 489 -8.37 12.01 -34.57
CA GLY A 489 -8.93 11.47 -35.80
C GLY A 489 -7.97 10.46 -36.39
N GLU A 490 -8.49 9.42 -37.04
CA GLU A 490 -7.71 8.44 -37.80
C GLU A 490 -8.38 8.19 -39.14
N GLU A 491 -7.61 8.16 -40.22
CA GLU A 491 -8.07 7.63 -41.50
C GLU A 491 -8.06 6.10 -41.43
N ARG A 492 -9.17 5.47 -41.82
CA ARG A 492 -9.30 4.02 -41.84
C ARG A 492 -9.56 3.53 -43.25
N LYS A 493 -9.02 2.35 -43.54
CA LYS A 493 -9.33 1.59 -44.75
C LYS A 493 -10.29 0.47 -44.38
N TYR A 494 -11.44 0.43 -45.03
CA TYR A 494 -12.48 -0.56 -44.77
C TYR A 494 -12.36 -1.75 -45.73
N PRO A 495 -12.84 -2.93 -45.32
CA PRO A 495 -12.99 -4.07 -46.23
C PRO A 495 -13.88 -3.66 -47.42
N GLY A 496 -13.34 -3.74 -48.64
CA GLY A 496 -14.00 -3.26 -49.86
C GLY A 496 -13.34 -2.05 -50.52
N GLY A 497 -12.23 -1.55 -49.97
CA GLY A 497 -11.40 -0.50 -50.60
C GLY A 497 -11.90 0.92 -50.35
N GLN A 498 -12.92 1.11 -49.52
CA GLN A 498 -13.31 2.44 -49.03
C GLN A 498 -12.25 2.95 -48.05
N GLU A 499 -11.91 4.23 -48.15
CA GLU A 499 -10.89 4.88 -47.33
C GLU A 499 -11.44 6.20 -46.80
N ASP A 500 -11.23 6.48 -45.52
CA ASP A 500 -11.47 7.80 -44.95
C ASP A 500 -10.34 8.74 -45.36
N ARG A 501 -10.67 10.02 -45.57
CA ARG A 501 -9.69 11.09 -45.79
C ARG A 501 -10.01 12.30 -44.94
N PHE A 502 -8.98 12.94 -44.41
CA PHE A 502 -9.08 14.28 -43.84
C PHE A 502 -9.07 15.30 -44.97
N GLU A 503 -10.27 15.72 -45.36
CA GLU A 503 -10.47 16.79 -46.36
C GLU A 503 -11.64 17.69 -45.97
N ILE A 504 -11.69 18.87 -46.57
CA ILE A 504 -12.87 19.74 -46.47
C ILE A 504 -14.00 19.06 -47.26
N PRO A 505 -15.16 18.76 -46.63
CA PRO A 505 -16.24 18.05 -47.32
C PRO A 505 -16.82 18.93 -48.43
N ARG A 506 -17.09 18.32 -49.59
CA ARG A 506 -17.74 19.02 -50.70
C ARG A 506 -19.22 19.34 -50.37
N PRO A 507 -19.82 20.38 -50.98
CA PRO A 507 -21.20 20.77 -50.69
C PRO A 507 -22.26 19.68 -50.96
N ASP A 508 -21.94 18.72 -51.84
CA ASP A 508 -22.78 17.57 -52.16
C ASP A 508 -22.71 16.44 -51.12
N VAL A 509 -21.79 16.51 -50.15
CA VAL A 509 -21.63 15.50 -49.10
C VAL A 509 -22.71 15.68 -48.02
N ALA A 510 -23.42 14.59 -47.70
CA ALA A 510 -24.41 14.58 -46.64
C ALA A 510 -23.79 14.99 -45.28
N GLY A 511 -24.33 16.05 -44.68
CA GLY A 511 -23.83 16.60 -43.41
C GLY A 511 -22.76 17.69 -43.56
N ALA A 512 -22.42 18.09 -44.79
CA ALA A 512 -21.61 19.28 -45.04
C ALA A 512 -22.30 20.52 -44.44
N ARG A 513 -21.52 21.34 -43.74
CA ARG A 513 -21.96 22.62 -43.17
C ARG A 513 -21.66 23.75 -44.15
N VAL A 514 -22.17 24.94 -43.85
CA VAL A 514 -21.83 26.17 -44.61
C VAL A 514 -20.32 26.39 -44.54
N ASP A 515 -19.70 26.85 -45.62
CA ASP A 515 -18.25 27.07 -45.77
C ASP A 515 -17.60 27.85 -44.62
N THR A 516 -18.36 28.76 -43.99
CA THR A 516 -17.92 29.52 -42.81
C THR A 516 -17.52 28.64 -41.62
N ALA A 517 -18.06 27.42 -41.53
CA ALA A 517 -17.71 26.43 -40.51
C ALA A 517 -16.30 25.84 -40.72
N TYR A 518 -15.79 25.86 -41.94
CA TYR A 518 -14.52 25.24 -42.33
C TYR A 518 -13.38 26.26 -42.53
N ARG A 519 -13.65 27.57 -42.38
CA ARG A 519 -12.70 28.67 -42.63
C ARG A 519 -11.35 28.59 -41.91
N ASN A 520 -11.25 27.80 -40.84
CA ASN A 520 -10.03 27.65 -40.04
C ASN A 520 -9.24 26.37 -40.38
N LEU A 521 -9.73 25.55 -41.31
CA LEU A 521 -9.01 24.38 -41.80
C LEU A 521 -7.99 24.83 -42.85
N ALA A 522 -6.77 24.29 -42.77
CA ALA A 522 -5.80 24.45 -43.85
C ALA A 522 -6.25 23.60 -45.05
N GLU A 523 -5.89 24.05 -46.26
CA GLU A 523 -6.12 23.31 -47.52
C GLU A 523 -5.52 21.91 -47.49
#